data_AF-A0A4P2VI83-F1
#
_entry.id   AF-A0A4P2VI83-F1
#
_cell.length_a   1.000
_cell.length_b   1.000
_cell.length_c   1.000
_cell.angle_alpha   90.00
_cell.angle_beta   90.00
_cell.angle_gamma   90.00
#
_symmetry.space_group_name_H-M   'P 1'
#
loop_
_entity.id
_entity.type
_entity.pdbx_description
1 polymer ?
#
loop_
_entity_poly.entity_id
_entity_poly.type
_entity_poly.pdbx_seq_one_letter_code
_entity_poly.pdbx_strand_id
1 'polypeptide(L)'
;MYFRNLKISNYSDKSFAALIMAHGGYTPRQNFMQRGSGKIKIPKNIVINFYTDADNFSIGGRGHNVYSPSQNFPAPPIIETLIEGMETENYSLSHHPQFEKMRDTSQSNIILIRILPNTKAHLSDVFKFCEMYQIKVLHYFACRVNKLHCELSVSGPF
;
A
#
# COMPACT_ATOMS: atom_id res chain seq x y z
N MET A 1 5.47 9.53 19.14
CA MET A 1 4.93 8.20 18.75
C MET A 1 5.32 8.00 17.30
N TYR A 2 6.30 7.14 17.01
CA TYR A 2 6.85 6.98 15.65
C TYR A 2 6.32 5.70 15.01
N PHE A 3 5.88 5.78 13.75
CA PHE A 3 5.49 4.64 12.93
C PHE A 3 6.70 3.75 12.66
N ARG A 4 7.01 2.83 13.59
CA ARG A 4 8.28 2.09 13.67
C ARG A 4 8.66 1.32 12.40
N ASN A 5 7.70 0.98 11.56
CA ASN A 5 7.90 0.15 10.37
C ASN A 5 7.72 0.94 9.06
N LEU A 6 7.32 2.21 9.13
CA LEU A 6 7.07 3.06 7.98
C LEU A 6 8.23 4.05 7.79
N LYS A 7 8.69 4.19 6.55
CA LYS A 7 9.57 5.27 6.11
C LYS A 7 8.74 6.27 5.31
N ILE A 8 8.57 7.45 5.87
CA ILE A 8 7.77 8.54 5.30
C ILE A 8 8.72 9.53 4.62
N SER A 9 8.41 9.93 3.40
CA SER A 9 9.13 11.02 2.72
C SER A 9 8.17 11.95 1.97
N ASN A 10 8.67 13.11 1.53
CA ASN A 10 7.88 14.19 0.92
C ASN A 10 6.72 14.69 1.80
N TYR A 11 6.90 14.67 3.12
CA TYR A 11 5.93 15.29 4.01
C TYR A 11 5.92 16.81 3.82
N SER A 12 4.71 17.35 3.59
CA SER A 12 4.42 18.78 3.61
C SER A 12 3.07 18.96 4.30
N ASP A 13 2.90 20.05 5.06
CA ASP A 13 1.62 20.37 5.70
C ASP A 13 0.50 20.67 4.67
N LYS A 14 0.84 20.77 3.39
CA LYS A 14 -0.10 20.89 2.27
C LYS A 14 -0.44 19.55 1.61
N SER A 15 0.23 18.46 1.99
CA SER A 15 0.00 17.15 1.37
C SER A 15 -1.29 16.54 1.89
N PHE A 16 -2.26 16.34 0.99
CA PHE A 16 -3.55 15.71 1.31
C PHE A 16 -3.63 14.26 0.82
N ALA A 17 -2.61 13.80 0.08
CA ALA A 17 -2.55 12.48 -0.52
C ALA A 17 -1.28 11.74 -0.12
N ALA A 18 -1.37 10.41 -0.07
CA ALA A 18 -0.24 9.53 0.15
C ALA A 18 -0.22 8.37 -0.85
N LEU A 19 0.97 7.85 -1.12
CA LEU A 19 1.24 6.75 -2.04
C LEU A 19 2.00 5.64 -1.32
N ILE A 20 1.46 4.42 -1.34
CA ILE A 20 2.13 3.24 -0.78
C ILE A 20 3.05 2.64 -1.83
N MET A 21 4.34 2.58 -1.50
CA MET A 21 5.39 1.95 -2.28
C MET A 21 5.91 0.72 -1.53
N ALA A 22 5.24 -0.41 -1.72
CA ALA A 22 5.53 -1.66 -1.02
C ALA A 22 5.09 -2.88 -1.86
N HIS A 23 5.54 -4.07 -1.48
CA HIS A 23 4.80 -5.28 -1.79
C HIS A 23 3.57 -5.38 -0.88
N GLY A 24 2.56 -6.12 -1.34
CA GLY A 24 1.30 -6.29 -0.62
C GLY A 24 0.79 -7.72 -0.71
N GLY A 25 -0.21 -8.01 0.10
CA GLY A 25 -0.89 -9.30 0.11
C GLY A 25 -1.48 -9.58 1.49
N TYR A 26 -2.39 -10.52 1.58
CA TYR A 26 -3.07 -10.85 2.82
C TYR A 26 -3.09 -12.36 3.02
N THR A 27 -3.15 -12.80 4.27
CA THR A 27 -3.39 -14.20 4.59
C THR A 27 -4.84 -14.29 5.07
N PRO A 28 -5.76 -14.97 4.37
CA PRO A 28 -7.12 -15.17 4.87
C PRO A 28 -7.10 -16.01 6.13
N ARG A 29 -8.16 -15.89 6.93
CA ARG A 29 -8.35 -16.73 8.10
C ARG A 29 -8.69 -18.15 7.64
N GLN A 30 -7.85 -19.12 8.00
CA GLN A 30 -8.10 -20.53 7.66
C GLN A 30 -8.94 -21.25 8.72
N ASN A 31 -8.61 -21.09 10.00
CA ASN A 31 -9.24 -21.80 11.12
C ASN A 31 -9.24 -20.95 12.40
N PHE A 32 -9.85 -21.43 13.49
CA PHE A 32 -9.87 -20.71 14.77
C PHE A 32 -8.47 -20.40 15.33
N MET A 33 -7.49 -21.28 15.05
CA MET A 33 -6.11 -21.16 15.56
C MET A 33 -5.16 -20.37 14.66
N GLN A 34 -5.44 -20.25 13.36
CA GLN A 34 -4.60 -19.51 12.41
C GLN A 34 -5.27 -18.17 12.05
N ARG A 35 -4.90 -17.12 12.79
CA ARG A 35 -5.40 -15.76 12.55
C ARG A 35 -4.77 -15.21 11.27
N GLY A 36 -5.59 -15.05 10.24
CA GLY A 36 -5.22 -14.31 9.04
C GLY A 36 -5.04 -12.81 9.30
N SER A 37 -4.69 -12.06 8.26
CA SER A 37 -4.57 -10.58 8.29
C SER A 37 -5.89 -9.90 8.66
N GLY A 38 -7.02 -10.56 8.37
CA GLY A 38 -8.37 -10.08 8.70
C GLY A 38 -8.81 -8.90 7.84
N LYS A 39 -10.03 -8.43 8.09
CA LYS A 39 -10.60 -7.25 7.43
C LYS A 39 -10.42 -6.01 8.29
N ILE A 40 -10.36 -4.86 7.63
CA ILE A 40 -10.33 -3.54 8.23
C ILE A 40 -11.32 -2.62 7.52
N LYS A 41 -11.89 -1.69 8.28
CA LYS A 41 -12.74 -0.61 7.74
C LYS A 41 -11.90 0.58 7.32
N ILE A 42 -12.30 1.24 6.23
CA ILE A 42 -11.72 2.51 5.82
C ILE A 42 -12.08 3.56 6.89
N PRO A 43 -11.09 4.27 7.47
CA PRO A 43 -11.37 5.26 8.50
C PRO A 43 -12.10 6.49 7.97
N LYS A 44 -12.53 7.34 8.91
CA LYS A 44 -13.30 8.54 8.61
C LYS A 44 -12.49 9.51 7.74
N ASN A 45 -13.16 10.12 6.74
CA ASN A 45 -12.56 11.09 5.81
C ASN A 45 -11.37 10.57 4.99
N ILE A 46 -11.19 9.24 4.88
CA ILE A 46 -10.16 8.62 4.03
C ILE A 46 -10.82 7.95 2.83
N VAL A 47 -10.22 8.14 1.67
CA VAL A 47 -10.51 7.41 0.42
C VAL A 47 -9.28 6.64 0.03
N ILE A 48 -9.43 5.35 -0.29
CA ILE A 48 -8.36 4.53 -0.84
C ILE A 48 -8.65 4.18 -2.29
N ASN A 49 -7.69 4.44 -3.16
CA ASN A 49 -7.73 4.09 -4.58
C ASN A 49 -6.79 2.91 -4.82
N PHE A 50 -7.34 1.79 -5.25
CA PHE A 50 -6.60 0.61 -5.67
C PHE A 50 -6.32 0.67 -7.17
N TYR A 51 -5.07 0.39 -7.52
CA TYR A 51 -4.57 0.32 -8.90
C TYR A 51 -4.26 -1.11 -9.32
N THR A 52 -4.73 -2.08 -8.55
CA THR A 52 -4.52 -3.51 -8.73
C THR A 52 -5.80 -4.21 -8.33
N ASP A 53 -6.22 -5.18 -9.12
CA ASP A 53 -7.38 -6.03 -8.81
C ASP A 53 -7.14 -6.84 -7.52
N ALA A 54 -8.22 -7.22 -6.85
CA ALA A 54 -8.16 -8.20 -5.78
C ALA A 54 -7.57 -9.53 -6.31
N ASP A 55 -6.80 -10.20 -5.46
CA ASP A 55 -6.11 -11.46 -5.77
C ASP A 55 -5.12 -11.40 -6.95
N ASN A 56 -4.69 -10.20 -7.34
CA ASN A 56 -3.75 -10.00 -8.44
C ASN A 56 -2.40 -9.41 -8.00
N PHE A 57 -1.36 -9.72 -8.76
CA PHE A 57 -0.01 -9.21 -8.57
C PHE A 57 0.13 -7.84 -9.22
N SER A 58 0.94 -6.98 -8.59
CA SER A 58 1.41 -5.73 -9.15
C SER A 58 2.92 -5.72 -9.13
N ILE A 59 3.52 -5.56 -10.31
CA ILE A 59 4.91 -5.12 -10.40
C ILE A 59 4.83 -3.62 -10.13
N GLY A 60 5.07 -3.19 -8.89
CA GLY A 60 4.83 -1.82 -8.43
C GLY A 60 5.59 -0.69 -9.15
N GLY A 61 6.22 -0.99 -10.29
CA GLY A 61 6.68 0.00 -11.28
C GLY A 61 5.58 0.92 -11.83
N ARG A 62 4.28 0.57 -11.71
CA ARG A 62 3.18 1.49 -12.09
C ARG A 62 3.00 2.69 -11.14
N GLY A 63 3.43 2.58 -9.88
CA GLY A 63 3.34 3.68 -8.91
C GLY A 63 4.29 4.84 -9.23
N HIS A 64 5.39 4.56 -9.92
CA HIS A 64 6.34 5.59 -10.37
C HIS A 64 5.70 6.60 -11.33
N ASN A 65 4.81 6.14 -12.22
CA ASN A 65 4.15 7.01 -13.21
C ASN A 65 3.13 7.97 -12.56
N VAL A 66 2.50 7.57 -11.46
CA VAL A 66 1.61 8.49 -10.68
C VAL A 66 2.41 9.50 -9.89
N TYR A 67 3.60 9.13 -9.45
CA TYR A 67 4.44 9.96 -8.60
C TYR A 67 5.33 10.96 -9.37
N SER A 68 5.68 10.66 -10.62
CA SER A 68 6.50 11.53 -11.47
C SER A 68 5.84 11.77 -12.83
N PRO A 69 4.89 12.72 -12.92
CA PRO A 69 4.20 13.04 -14.18
C PRO A 69 5.10 13.66 -15.26
N SER A 70 6.41 13.80 -15.01
CA SER A 70 7.40 14.25 -16.01
C SER A 70 7.66 13.25 -17.13
N GLN A 71 7.14 12.03 -17.03
CA GLN A 71 7.17 11.07 -18.11
C GLN A 71 5.76 11.00 -18.70
N ASN A 72 5.62 11.26 -20.01
CA ASN A 72 4.38 11.31 -20.81
C ASN A 72 3.52 10.02 -20.80
N PHE A 73 3.59 9.20 -19.75
CA PHE A 73 2.74 8.05 -19.52
C PHE A 73 1.49 8.47 -18.77
N PRO A 74 0.29 8.09 -19.25
CA PRO A 74 -0.93 8.32 -18.50
C PRO A 74 -0.85 7.60 -17.15
N ALA A 75 -1.41 8.22 -16.12
CA ALA A 75 -1.61 7.55 -14.84
C ALA A 75 -2.40 6.25 -15.08
N PRO A 76 -2.00 5.12 -14.48
CA PRO A 76 -2.78 3.90 -14.55
C PRO A 76 -4.21 4.15 -14.05
N PRO A 77 -5.21 3.47 -14.64
CA PRO A 77 -6.59 3.63 -14.21
C PRO A 77 -6.76 3.16 -12.76
N ILE A 78 -7.64 3.86 -12.04
CA ILE A 78 -8.13 3.38 -10.75
C ILE A 78 -9.05 2.20 -11.04
N ILE A 79 -8.78 1.07 -10.38
CA ILE A 79 -9.55 -0.17 -10.53
C ILE A 79 -10.71 -0.19 -9.54
N GLU A 80 -10.45 0.23 -8.31
CA GLU A 80 -11.44 0.23 -7.25
C GLU A 80 -11.18 1.40 -6.30
N THR A 81 -12.24 2.07 -5.89
CA THR A 81 -12.20 3.11 -4.87
C THR A 81 -13.05 2.66 -3.70
N LEU A 82 -12.46 2.63 -2.50
CA LEU A 82 -13.20 2.43 -1.26
C LEU A 82 -13.21 3.73 -0.45
N ILE A 83 -14.36 4.01 0.14
CA ILE A 83 -14.62 5.19 0.97
C ILE A 83 -14.84 4.80 2.43
N GLU A 84 -14.93 5.80 3.29
CA GLU A 84 -15.24 5.66 4.72
C GLU A 84 -16.30 4.59 5.01
N GLY A 85 -16.00 3.74 5.98
CA GLY A 85 -16.92 2.69 6.47
C GLY A 85 -16.93 1.41 5.64
N MET A 86 -16.46 1.43 4.39
CA MET A 86 -16.29 0.22 3.59
C MET A 86 -15.21 -0.69 4.17
N GLU A 87 -15.25 -1.98 3.84
CA GLU A 87 -14.29 -2.97 4.33
C GLU A 87 -13.32 -3.40 3.23
N THR A 88 -12.08 -3.69 3.63
CA THR A 88 -11.05 -4.28 2.79
C THR A 88 -10.19 -5.23 3.61
N GLU A 89 -9.38 -6.06 2.94
CA GLU A 89 -8.41 -6.89 3.62
C GLU A 89 -7.32 -6.02 4.26
N ASN A 90 -6.87 -6.37 5.46
CA ASN A 90 -5.80 -5.65 6.13
C ASN A 90 -4.44 -6.07 5.56
N TYR A 91 -4.17 -5.65 4.33
CA TYR A 91 -3.01 -6.09 3.56
C TYR A 91 -1.71 -5.92 4.34
N SER A 92 -0.94 -6.99 4.39
CA SER A 92 0.44 -7.02 4.87
C SER A 92 1.37 -6.38 3.85
N LEU A 93 2.05 -5.33 4.27
CA LEU A 93 2.97 -4.55 3.46
C LEU A 93 4.42 -4.88 3.81
N SER A 94 5.25 -5.08 2.79
CA SER A 94 6.68 -5.36 2.96
C SER A 94 7.56 -4.55 2.03
N HIS A 95 8.80 -4.36 2.45
CA HIS A 95 9.81 -3.60 1.72
C HIS A 95 10.06 -4.19 0.31
N HIS A 96 10.30 -3.31 -0.67
CA HIS A 96 10.82 -3.68 -1.99
C HIS A 96 12.03 -2.78 -2.31
N PRO A 97 13.22 -3.37 -2.57
CA PRO A 97 14.45 -2.60 -2.84
C PRO A 97 14.37 -1.60 -4.00
N GLN A 98 13.50 -1.85 -4.99
CA GLN A 98 13.35 -0.94 -6.14
C GLN A 98 12.80 0.44 -5.73
N PHE A 99 12.03 0.51 -4.64
CA PHE A 99 11.44 1.77 -4.18
C PHE A 99 12.39 2.62 -3.33
N GLU A 100 13.52 2.07 -2.87
CA GLU A 100 14.53 2.86 -2.13
C GLU A 100 15.22 3.88 -3.03
N LYS A 101 15.42 3.53 -4.30
CA LYS A 101 16.10 4.37 -5.30
C LYS A 101 15.19 5.43 -5.91
N MET A 102 13.87 5.34 -5.69
CA MET A 102 12.95 6.37 -6.13
C MET A 102 13.21 7.65 -5.37
N ARG A 103 13.62 8.70 -6.09
CA ARG A 103 13.93 10.00 -5.51
C ARG A 103 12.67 10.65 -4.97
N ASP A 104 12.83 11.32 -3.85
CA ASP A 104 11.89 12.26 -3.30
C ASP A 104 11.78 13.45 -4.27
N THR A 105 10.70 13.52 -5.06
CA THR A 105 10.47 14.63 -5.98
C THR A 105 9.88 15.76 -5.15
N SER A 106 10.61 16.86 -4.99
CA SER A 106 10.17 18.03 -4.22
C SER A 106 8.93 18.73 -4.79
N GLN A 107 8.39 18.24 -5.91
CA GLN A 107 7.28 18.85 -6.66
C GLN A 107 5.92 18.18 -6.41
N SER A 108 5.84 17.06 -5.69
CA SER A 108 4.56 16.36 -5.47
C SER A 108 3.98 16.68 -4.08
N ASN A 109 2.72 17.12 -4.02
CA ASN A 109 1.91 17.22 -2.79
C ASN A 109 1.47 15.82 -2.28
N ILE A 110 2.25 14.79 -2.58
CA ILE A 110 1.96 13.39 -2.30
C ILE A 110 3.05 12.85 -1.40
N ILE A 111 2.66 12.36 -0.23
CA ILE A 111 3.55 11.70 0.71
C ILE A 111 3.88 10.30 0.19
N LEU A 112 5.15 9.93 0.25
CA LEU A 112 5.54 8.54 0.00
C LEU A 112 5.59 7.74 1.30
N ILE A 113 4.90 6.62 1.30
CA ILE A 113 4.91 5.64 2.39
C ILE A 113 5.62 4.38 1.90
N ARG A 114 6.81 4.13 2.46
CA ARG A 114 7.58 2.90 2.24
C ARG A 114 7.63 2.08 3.53
N ILE A 115 7.93 0.79 3.39
CA ILE A 115 8.17 -0.10 4.54
C ILE A 115 9.68 -0.21 4.78
N LEU A 116 10.11 -0.14 6.03
CA LEU A 116 11.53 -0.29 6.36
C LEU A 116 12.03 -1.71 6.04
N PRO A 117 13.30 -1.87 5.60
CA PRO A 117 13.88 -3.18 5.35
C PRO A 117 13.74 -4.12 6.55
N ASN A 118 13.48 -5.41 6.29
CA ASN A 118 13.30 -6.45 7.30
C ASN A 118 12.15 -6.19 8.30
N THR A 119 11.23 -5.29 7.98
CA THR A 119 10.02 -5.03 8.77
C THR A 119 8.76 -5.35 7.99
N LYS A 120 7.64 -5.38 8.70
CA LYS A 120 6.31 -5.59 8.14
C LYS A 120 5.35 -4.55 8.72
N ALA A 121 4.53 -3.96 7.87
CA ALA A 121 3.39 -3.14 8.31
C ALA A 121 2.09 -3.76 7.80
N HIS A 122 0.97 -3.31 8.32
CA HIS A 122 -0.34 -3.59 7.76
C HIS A 122 -1.01 -2.30 7.29
N LEU A 123 -2.04 -2.42 6.45
CA LEU A 123 -2.82 -1.26 6.00
C LEU A 123 -3.39 -0.48 7.20
N SER A 124 -3.71 -1.16 8.30
CA SER A 124 -4.09 -0.54 9.58
C SER A 124 -3.05 0.41 10.14
N ASP A 125 -1.76 0.12 9.97
CA ASP A 125 -0.68 1.00 10.43
C ASP A 125 -0.57 2.24 9.55
N VAL A 126 -0.83 2.09 8.25
CA VAL A 126 -0.89 3.20 7.30
C VAL A 126 -2.11 4.08 7.55
N PHE A 127 -3.27 3.51 7.87
CA PHE A 127 -4.46 4.28 8.23
C PHE A 127 -4.26 5.13 9.48
N LYS A 128 -3.63 4.60 10.53
CA LYS A 128 -3.25 5.41 11.71
C LYS A 128 -2.36 6.58 11.34
N PHE A 129 -1.45 6.39 10.38
CA PHE A 129 -0.63 7.49 9.83
C PHE A 129 -1.51 8.51 9.12
N CYS A 130 -2.37 8.08 8.22
CA CYS A 130 -3.27 8.98 7.48
C CYS A 130 -4.17 9.78 8.41
N GLU A 131 -4.75 9.18 9.45
CA GLU A 131 -5.57 9.89 10.44
C GLU A 131 -4.76 10.94 11.21
N MET A 132 -3.56 10.58 11.68
CA MET A 132 -2.69 11.47 12.45
C MET A 132 -2.25 12.70 11.64
N TYR A 133 -2.02 12.53 10.34
CA TYR A 133 -1.53 13.57 9.45
C TYR A 133 -2.61 14.10 8.49
N GLN A 134 -3.89 13.82 8.76
CA GLN A 134 -5.04 14.31 8.01
C GLN A 134 -4.97 14.04 6.49
N ILE A 135 -4.38 12.91 6.11
CA ILE A 135 -4.31 12.46 4.73
C ILE A 135 -5.67 11.94 4.30
N LYS A 136 -6.20 12.47 3.21
CA LYS A 136 -7.55 12.19 2.72
C LYS A 136 -7.58 11.14 1.62
N VAL A 137 -6.53 11.08 0.80
CA VAL A 137 -6.46 10.16 -0.34
C VAL A 137 -5.24 9.25 -0.20
N LEU A 138 -5.47 7.94 -0.23
CA LEU A 138 -4.43 6.93 -0.19
C LEU A 138 -4.41 6.17 -1.51
N HIS A 139 -3.28 6.19 -2.20
CA HIS A 139 -3.08 5.45 -3.44
C HIS A 139 -2.33 4.14 -3.15
N TYR A 140 -2.96 3.01 -3.50
CA TYR A 140 -2.47 1.66 -3.23
C TYR A 140 -2.10 0.95 -4.53
N PHE A 141 -0.80 0.72 -4.74
CA PHE A 141 -0.23 0.05 -5.91
C PHE A 141 0.34 -1.33 -5.63
N ALA A 142 0.42 -1.71 -4.37
CA ALA A 142 0.98 -2.99 -3.96
C ALA A 142 0.09 -4.15 -4.43
N CYS A 143 0.62 -5.38 -4.42
CA CYS A 143 -0.19 -6.55 -4.72
C CYS A 143 -1.35 -6.70 -3.73
N ARG A 144 -2.45 -7.32 -4.18
CA ARG A 144 -3.62 -7.63 -3.34
C ARG A 144 -3.86 -9.14 -3.26
N VAL A 145 -2.78 -9.91 -3.33
CA VAL A 145 -2.82 -11.38 -3.42
C VAL A 145 -3.13 -12.06 -2.09
N ASN A 146 -3.92 -13.12 -2.17
CA ASN A 146 -4.00 -14.13 -1.12
C ASN A 146 -2.69 -14.93 -1.07
N LYS A 147 -1.95 -14.80 0.03
CA LYS A 147 -0.63 -15.44 0.20
C LYS A 147 -0.70 -16.97 0.28
N LEU A 148 -1.84 -17.54 0.68
CA LEU A 148 -2.01 -19.00 0.70
C LEU A 148 -2.01 -19.61 -0.70
N HIS A 149 -2.54 -18.88 -1.68
CA HIS A 149 -2.53 -19.33 -3.08
C HIS A 149 -1.13 -19.17 -3.69
N CYS A 150 -0.28 -18.33 -3.11
CA CYS A 150 1.10 -18.13 -3.56
C CYS A 150 2.05 -19.21 -3.01
N GLU A 151 1.86 -19.66 -1.76
CA GLU A 151 2.68 -20.74 -1.18
C GLU A 151 2.45 -22.09 -1.89
N LEU A 152 1.26 -22.34 -2.44
CA LEU A 152 0.96 -23.52 -3.26
C LEU A 152 1.68 -23.55 -4.62
N SER A 153 2.38 -22.47 -5.01
CA SER A 153 3.22 -22.44 -6.22
C SER A 153 4.72 -22.65 -5.95
N VAL A 154 5.12 -22.89 -4.69
CA VAL A 154 6.49 -23.30 -4.32
C VAL A 154 6.55 -24.81 -4.10
N SER A 155 6.14 -25.56 -5.12
CA SER A 155 6.53 -26.96 -5.30
C SER A 155 6.87 -27.18 -6.77
N GLY A 156 8.05 -26.71 -7.16
CA GLY A 156 8.72 -26.98 -8.43
C GLY A 156 10.24 -27.01 -8.16
N PRO A 157 10.97 -27.98 -8.75
CA PRO A 157 12.11 -28.63 -8.11
C PRO A 157 13.40 -27.80 -8.15
N PHE A 158 14.31 -28.20 -7.26
CA PHE A 158 15.73 -27.88 -7.15
C PHE A 158 16.42 -27.30 -8.39
#